data_AF-A0A2P8FH50-F1
#
_entry.id   AF-A0A2P8FH50-F1
#
_cell.length_a   1.000
_cell.length_b   1.000
_cell.length_c   1.000
_cell.angle_alpha   90.00
_cell.angle_beta   90.00
_cell.angle_gamma   90.00
#
_symmetry.space_group_name_H-M   'P 1'
#
loop_
_entity.id
_entity.type
_entity.pdbx_description
1 polymer ?
#
loop_
_entity_poly.entity_id
_entity_poly.type
_entity_poly.pdbx_seq_one_letter_code
_entity_poly.pdbx_strand_id
1 'polypeptide(L)' 'MTKASAQTKAKQAASAFIREAREAGWQRAKFEIKPDGSVIVDANMVAPEAADDFLNSDLRMGE' A
#
# COMPACT_ATOMS: atom_id res chain seq x y z
N MET A 1 16.99 -13.09 25.70
CA MET A 1 16.67 -12.74 24.29
C MET A 1 15.17 -12.57 24.17
N THR A 2 14.68 -11.35 24.00
CA THR A 2 13.27 -11.10 23.70
C THR A 2 12.94 -11.70 22.34
N LYS A 3 12.03 -12.69 22.29
CA LYS A 3 11.52 -13.22 21.03
C LYS A 3 10.98 -12.03 20.22
N ALA A 4 11.46 -11.85 18.99
CA ALA A 4 10.90 -10.86 18.08
C ALA A 4 9.39 -11.11 17.98
N SER A 5 8.57 -10.08 18.25
CA SER A 5 7.12 -10.21 18.20
C SER A 5 6.66 -10.59 16.79
N ALA A 6 5.48 -11.21 16.66
CA ALA A 6 4.91 -11.53 15.35
C ALA A 6 4.87 -10.29 14.44
N GLN A 7 4.55 -9.13 15.02
CA GLN A 7 4.60 -7.82 14.37
C GLN A 7 6.00 -7.45 13.85
N THR A 8 7.07 -7.68 14.64
CA THR A 8 8.44 -7.41 14.19
C THR A 8 8.80 -8.27 12.97
N LYS A 9 8.43 -9.56 12.98
CA LYS A 9 8.68 -10.47 11.85
C LYS A 9 7.90 -10.06 10.61
N ALA A 10 6.62 -9.71 10.78
CA ALA A 10 5.77 -9.21 9.70
C ALA A 10 6.35 -7.93 9.07
N LYS A 11 6.85 -7.00 9.90
CA LYS A 11 7.50 -5.77 9.42
C LYS A 11 8.77 -6.06 8.62
N GLN A 12 9.61 -6.98 9.07
CA GLN A 12 10.81 -7.39 8.33
C GLN A 12 10.46 -7.98 6.95
N ALA A 13 9.46 -8.88 6.90
CA ALA A 13 9.00 -9.47 5.64
C ALA A 13 8.43 -8.40 4.68
N ALA A 14 7.58 -7.50 5.19
CA ALA A 14 7.04 -6.40 4.40
C ALA A 14 8.13 -5.48 3.85
N SER A 15 9.16 -5.15 4.64
CA SER A 15 10.30 -4.34 4.18
C SER A 15 11.09 -5.01 3.05
N ALA A 16 11.33 -6.32 3.13
CA ALA A 16 12.01 -7.06 2.06
C ALA A 16 11.19 -7.04 0.77
N PHE A 17 9.87 -7.28 0.87
CA PHE A 17 8.99 -7.24 -0.29
C PHE A 17 8.94 -5.84 -0.94
N ILE A 18 8.82 -4.76 -0.14
CA ILE A 18 8.80 -3.39 -0.68
C ILE A 18 10.05 -3.13 -1.52
N ARG A 19 11.21 -3.58 -1.04
CA ARG A 19 12.47 -3.40 -1.76
C ARG A 19 12.43 -4.11 -3.11
N GLU A 20 12.06 -5.38 -3.14
CA GLU A 20 11.98 -6.17 -4.38
C GLU A 20 10.94 -5.60 -5.35
N ALA A 21 9.77 -5.19 -4.85
CA ALA A 21 8.75 -4.55 -5.66
C ALA A 21 9.25 -3.24 -6.29
N ARG A 22 10.00 -2.43 -5.56
CA ARG A 22 10.63 -1.21 -6.09
C ARG A 22 11.69 -1.52 -7.14
N GLU A 23 12.54 -2.52 -6.90
CA GLU A 23 13.56 -2.97 -7.86
C GLU A 23 12.92 -3.51 -9.17
N ALA A 24 11.76 -4.16 -9.07
CA ALA A 24 10.98 -4.60 -10.21
C ALA A 24 10.16 -3.49 -10.91
N GLY A 25 10.22 -2.24 -10.44
CA GLY A 25 9.55 -1.10 -11.05
C GLY A 25 8.08 -0.91 -10.66
N TRP A 26 7.63 -1.51 -9.56
CA TRP A 26 6.24 -1.35 -9.11
C TRP A 26 5.99 0.10 -8.68
N GLN A 27 4.95 0.71 -9.25
CA GLN A 27 4.63 2.11 -9.00
C GLN A 27 4.01 2.32 -7.62
N ARG A 28 3.22 1.35 -7.14
CA ARG A 28 2.53 1.41 -5.83
C ARG A 28 2.77 0.14 -5.04
N ALA A 29 3.10 0.29 -3.76
CA ALA A 29 3.17 -0.82 -2.80
C ALA A 29 2.76 -0.31 -1.41
N LYS A 30 1.56 -0.69 -0.95
CA LYS A 30 0.96 -0.35 0.34
C LYS A 30 0.87 -1.60 1.19
N PHE A 31 1.35 -1.49 2.42
CA PHE A 31 1.35 -2.57 3.41
C PHE A 31 0.56 -2.11 4.62
N GLU A 32 -0.41 -2.91 5.01
CA GLU A 32 -1.07 -2.80 6.30
C GLU A 32 -0.64 -3.98 7.16
N ILE A 33 0.01 -3.69 8.29
CA ILE A 33 0.46 -4.72 9.23
C ILE A 33 -0.40 -4.62 10.48
N LYS A 34 -1.16 -5.66 10.74
CA LYS A 34 -2.02 -5.75 11.92
C LYS A 34 -1.24 -6.21 13.15
N PRO A 35 -1.70 -5.90 14.38
CA PRO A 35 -0.99 -6.25 15.62
C PRO A 35 -0.80 -7.76 15.85
N ASP A 36 -1.70 -8.59 15.27
CA ASP A 36 -1.63 -10.05 15.28
C ASP A 36 -0.54 -10.61 14.34
N GLY A 37 0.08 -9.76 13.52
CA GLY A 37 1.08 -10.14 12.53
C GLY A 37 0.52 -10.43 11.14
N SER A 38 -0.79 -10.29 10.93
CA SER A 38 -1.39 -10.38 9.60
C SER A 38 -0.96 -9.20 8.73
N VAL A 39 -0.68 -9.44 7.45
CA VAL A 39 -0.24 -8.41 6.49
C VAL A 39 -1.17 -8.38 5.29
N ILE A 40 -1.70 -7.20 4.97
CA ILE A 40 -2.43 -6.93 3.73
C ILE A 40 -1.51 -6.14 2.80
N VAL A 41 -1.36 -6.61 1.57
CA VAL A 41 -0.49 -6.02 0.56
C VAL A 41 -1.34 -5.58 -0.63
N ASP A 42 -1.33 -4.28 -0.91
CA ASP A 42 -1.86 -3.69 -2.14
C ASP A 42 -0.68 -3.16 -2.94
N ALA A 43 -0.26 -3.90 -3.97
CA ALA A 43 0.92 -3.57 -4.74
C ALA A 43 0.61 -3.75 -6.24
N ASN A 44 0.96 -2.74 -7.04
CA ASN A 44 0.60 -2.64 -8.45
C ASN A 44 1.78 -2.14 -9.29
N MET A 45 1.96 -2.76 -10.45
CA MET A 45 2.94 -2.36 -11.46
C MET A 45 2.59 -1.06 -12.17
N VAL A 46 1.29 -0.76 -12.23
CA VAL A 46 0.74 0.44 -12.86
C VAL A 46 0.12 1.28 -11.76
N ALA A 47 0.27 2.61 -11.82
CA ALA A 47 -0.53 3.47 -10.97
C ALA A 47 -2.00 3.17 -11.23
N PRO A 48 -2.83 2.95 -10.19
CA PRO A 48 -4.27 2.91 -10.42
C PRO A 48 -4.65 4.22 -11.11
N GLU A 49 -5.29 4.12 -12.27
CA GLU A 49 -5.86 5.28 -12.95
C GLU A 49 -6.63 6.06 -11.90
N ALA A 50 -6.28 7.33 -11.71
CA ALA A 50 -7.02 8.20 -10.81
C ALA A 50 -8.48 8.10 -11.26
N ALA A 51 -9.34 7.54 -10.41
CA ALA A 51 -10.76 7.46 -10.70
C ALA A 51 -11.20 8.86 -11.12
N ASP A 52 -11.68 8.94 -12.36
CA ASP A 52 -11.86 10.16 -13.14
C ASP A 52 -12.15 11.41 -12.29
N ASP A 53 -11.38 12.48 -12.53
CA ASP A 53 -11.66 13.86 -12.12
C ASP A 53 -13.04 14.38 -12.64
N PHE A 54 -13.80 13.54 -13.34
CA PHE A 54 -15.09 13.83 -13.95
C PHE A 54 -16.20 14.18 -12.94
N LEU A 55 -16.06 13.83 -11.65
CA LEU A 55 -17.06 14.20 -10.63
C LEU A 55 -16.80 15.55 -9.93
N ASN A 56 -15.69 16.25 -10.17
CA ASN A 56 -15.41 17.55 -9.53
C ASN A 56 -15.98 18.76 -10.29
N SER A 57 -16.55 18.57 -11.48
CA SER A 57 -17.09 19.67 -12.28
C SER A 57 -18.57 19.99 -12.02
N ASP A 58 -19.30 19.10 -11.33
CA ASP A 58 -20.76 19.25 -11.14
C ASP A 58 -21.15 20.04 -9.87
N LEU A 59 -20.16 20.61 -9.15
CA LEU A 59 -20.37 21.46 -7.96
C LEU A 59 -20.42 22.97 -8.27
N ARG A 60 -20.53 23.35 -9.55
CA ARG A 60 -20.79 24.74 -9.96
C ARG A 60 -21.97 24.83 -10.92
N MET A 61 -23.17 24.54 -10.45
CA MET A 61 -24.38 25.18 -10.98
C MET A 61 -25.49 25.22 -9.94
N GLY A 62 -25.96 26.42 -9.67
CA GLY A 62 -27.04 26.74 -8.74
C GLY A 62 -26.95 28.22 -8.41
N GLU A 63 -27.68 29.02 -9.18
CA GLU A 63 -27.80 30.49 -9.13
C GLU A 63 -28.10 31.07 -7.74
#